data_AF-A0A8D5JL00-F1
#
_entry.id   AF-A0A8D5JL00-F1
#
_cell.length_a   1.000
_cell.length_b   1.000
_cell.length_c   1.000
_cell.angle_alpha   90.00
_cell.angle_beta   90.00
_cell.angle_gamma   90.00
#
_symmetry.space_group_name_H-M   'P 1'
#
loop_
_entity.id
_entity.type
_entity.pdbx_description
1 polymer ?
#
loop_
_entity_poly.entity_id
_entity_poly.type
_entity_poly.pdbx_seq_one_letter_code
_entity_poly.pdbx_strand_id
1 'polypeptide(L)'
;MSYLFLKKYSHVNWALADQAMVSGVNFLTGILFARYLGLEEYGRFTLVWMAVLFCNSFQQAGIIAPMMSIGPKQTPEEEPGYYGAVCVQQVVWSMGCSLLLWLGVRLSYVFYPQWQIENLACPLAVTLLAWQLQDFLRRYFFVRNQGEWHFSMMPSVILAR
;
A
#
# COMPACT_ATOMS: atom_id res chain seq x y z
N MET A 1 -2.82 -15.88 -36.71
CA MET A 1 -2.62 -14.47 -36.28
C MET A 1 -3.68 -13.99 -35.27
N SER A 2 -4.90 -14.56 -35.26
CA SER A 2 -6.03 -14.12 -34.41
C SER A 2 -5.94 -14.55 -32.92
N TYR A 3 -5.27 -15.67 -32.62
CA TYR A 3 -5.17 -16.20 -31.24
C TYR A 3 -4.17 -15.46 -30.33
N LEU A 4 -3.16 -14.80 -30.91
CA LEU A 4 -2.13 -14.07 -30.14
C LEU A 4 -2.63 -12.71 -29.63
N PHE A 5 -3.57 -12.08 -30.31
CA PHE A 5 -4.18 -10.83 -29.87
C PHE A 5 -5.10 -11.06 -28.65
N LEU A 6 -5.96 -12.07 -28.67
CA LEU A 6 -6.87 -12.38 -27.55
C LEU A 6 -6.14 -12.67 -26.23
N LYS A 7 -4.97 -13.33 -26.29
CA LYS A 7 -4.18 -13.64 -25.09
C LYS A 7 -3.57 -12.39 -24.44
N LYS A 8 -3.24 -11.36 -25.25
CA LYS A 8 -2.68 -10.08 -24.77
C LYS A 8 -3.74 -9.16 -24.15
N TYR A 9 -4.99 -9.22 -24.61
CA TYR A 9 -6.12 -8.47 -24.02
C TYR A 9 -6.81 -9.20 -22.87
N SER A 10 -6.73 -10.54 -22.79
CA SER A 10 -7.31 -11.32 -21.70
C SER A 10 -6.81 -10.85 -20.33
N HIS A 11 -5.50 -10.63 -20.15
CA HIS A 11 -4.93 -10.18 -18.89
C HIS A 11 -5.34 -8.74 -18.51
N VAL A 12 -5.46 -7.85 -19.51
CA VAL A 12 -5.92 -6.48 -19.30
C VAL A 12 -7.38 -6.45 -18.86
N ASN A 13 -8.22 -7.34 -19.42
CA ASN A 13 -9.64 -7.42 -19.05
C ASN A 13 -9.83 -7.90 -17.59
N TRP A 14 -8.99 -8.83 -17.12
CA TRP A 14 -9.03 -9.31 -15.74
C TRP A 14 -8.52 -8.27 -14.74
N ALA A 15 -7.45 -7.54 -15.05
CA ALA A 15 -6.96 -6.47 -14.18
C ALA A 15 -7.96 -5.31 -14.05
N LEU A 16 -8.63 -4.94 -15.15
CA LEU A 16 -9.70 -3.94 -15.13
C LEU A 16 -10.92 -4.42 -14.35
N ALA A 17 -11.31 -5.69 -14.49
CA ALA A 17 -12.41 -6.26 -13.73
C ALA A 17 -12.11 -6.32 -12.23
N ASP A 18 -10.89 -6.68 -11.84
CA ASP A 18 -10.43 -6.67 -10.44
C ASP A 18 -10.47 -5.25 -9.87
N GLN A 19 -9.91 -4.27 -10.59
CA GLN A 19 -9.93 -2.87 -10.17
C GLN A 19 -11.37 -2.30 -10.09
N ALA A 20 -12.24 -2.66 -11.04
CA ALA A 20 -13.65 -2.25 -11.03
C ALA A 20 -14.38 -2.86 -9.83
N MET A 21 -14.13 -4.13 -9.50
CA MET A 21 -14.70 -4.79 -8.33
C MET A 21 -14.24 -4.12 -7.03
N VAL A 22 -12.93 -3.91 -6.86
CA VAL A 22 -12.36 -3.25 -5.68
C VAL A 22 -12.92 -1.83 -5.53
N SER A 23 -13.00 -1.07 -6.63
CA SER A 23 -13.54 0.29 -6.59
C SER A 23 -15.04 0.29 -6.27
N GLY A 24 -15.81 -0.63 -6.87
CA GLY A 24 -17.23 -0.80 -6.60
C GLY A 24 -17.53 -1.15 -5.14
N VAL A 25 -16.76 -2.07 -4.56
CA VAL A 25 -16.89 -2.44 -3.13
C VAL A 25 -16.56 -1.25 -2.23
N ASN A 26 -15.50 -0.48 -2.52
CA ASN A 26 -15.17 0.72 -1.76
C ASN A 26 -16.28 1.79 -1.87
N PHE A 27 -16.83 2.01 -3.06
CA PHE A 27 -17.93 2.94 -3.28
C PHE A 27 -19.20 2.53 -2.52
N LEU A 28 -19.61 1.26 -2.62
CA LEU A 28 -20.76 0.73 -1.89
C LEU A 28 -20.55 0.80 -0.38
N THR A 29 -19.35 0.49 0.10
CA THR A 29 -18.98 0.63 1.53
C THR A 29 -19.14 2.08 1.98
N GLY A 30 -18.70 3.06 1.18
CA GLY A 30 -18.91 4.47 1.45
C GLY A 30 -20.39 4.87 1.54
N ILE A 31 -21.24 4.34 0.64
CA ILE A 31 -22.70 4.54 0.71
C ILE A 31 -23.27 3.94 2.00
N LEU A 32 -22.88 2.71 2.36
CA LEU A 32 -23.36 2.06 3.57
C LEU A 32 -22.93 2.84 4.81
N PHE A 33 -21.68 3.32 4.87
CA PHE A 33 -21.22 4.16 5.98
C PHE A 33 -22.04 5.45 6.08
N ALA A 34 -22.21 6.19 4.98
CA ALA A 34 -23.03 7.40 4.99
C ALA A 34 -24.49 7.14 5.43
N ARG A 35 -25.06 5.99 5.06
CA ARG A 35 -26.43 5.62 5.40
C ARG A 35 -26.60 5.14 6.85
N TYR A 36 -25.66 4.38 7.38
CA TYR A 36 -25.77 3.77 8.71
C TYR A 36 -25.12 4.59 9.83
N LEU A 37 -24.01 5.28 9.56
CA LEU A 37 -23.32 6.14 10.53
C LEU A 37 -23.82 7.59 10.49
N GLY A 38 -24.47 7.99 9.39
CA GLY A 38 -24.82 9.37 9.10
C GLY A 38 -23.67 10.13 8.42
N LEU A 39 -24.00 11.27 7.82
CA LEU A 39 -23.06 12.07 7.02
C LEU A 39 -21.92 12.65 7.85
N GLU A 40 -22.17 13.01 9.10
CA GLU A 40 -21.16 13.61 9.98
C GLU A 40 -20.04 12.63 10.31
N GLU A 41 -20.39 11.43 10.81
CA GLU A 41 -19.43 10.39 11.14
C GLU A 41 -18.71 9.83 9.90
N TYR A 42 -19.42 9.72 8.78
CA TYR A 42 -18.79 9.38 7.49
C TYR A 42 -17.77 10.44 7.06
N GLY A 43 -18.07 11.73 7.25
CA GLY A 43 -17.15 12.82 6.98
C GLY A 43 -15.89 12.75 7.85
N ARG A 44 -16.06 12.53 9.15
CA ARG A 44 -14.95 12.34 10.11
C ARG A 44 -14.07 11.16 9.71
N PHE A 45 -14.68 10.01 9.42
CA PHE A 45 -13.97 8.82 8.93
C PHE A 45 -13.19 9.11 7.63
N THR A 46 -13.82 9.76 6.66
CA THR A 46 -13.20 10.06 5.36
C THR A 46 -11.98 10.96 5.53
N LEU A 47 -12.07 12.00 6.38
CA LEU A 47 -10.96 12.92 6.65
C LEU A 47 -9.76 12.21 7.26
N VAL A 48 -9.97 11.38 8.28
CA VAL A 48 -8.86 10.65 8.91
C VAL A 48 -8.30 9.56 7.97
N TRP A 49 -9.16 8.92 7.19
CA TRP A 49 -8.75 7.92 6.21
C TRP A 49 -7.90 8.52 5.09
N MET A 50 -8.19 9.74 4.64
CA MET A 50 -7.35 10.46 3.69
C MET A 50 -5.92 10.64 4.19
N ALA A 51 -5.72 10.90 5.48
CA ALA A 51 -4.38 10.99 6.07
C ALA A 51 -3.64 9.64 6.02
N VAL A 52 -4.35 8.52 6.25
CA VAL A 52 -3.80 7.16 6.10
C VAL A 52 -3.37 6.93 4.64
N LEU A 53 -4.23 7.24 3.67
CA LEU A 53 -3.93 7.11 2.23
C LEU A 53 -2.75 7.98 1.80
N PHE A 54 -2.65 9.18 2.35
CA PHE A 54 -1.53 10.09 2.12
C PHE A 54 -0.21 9.45 2.56
N CYS A 55 -0.11 8.96 3.81
CA CYS A 55 1.08 8.26 4.31
C CYS A 55 1.42 7.02 3.46
N ASN A 56 0.41 6.29 3.01
CA ASN A 56 0.60 5.12 2.15
C ASN A 56 1.17 5.52 0.79
N SER A 57 0.72 6.64 0.21
CA SER A 57 1.21 7.13 -1.10
C SER A 57 2.70 7.43 -1.08
N PHE A 58 3.21 8.02 0.01
CA PHE A 58 4.65 8.24 0.19
C PHE A 58 5.43 6.94 0.39
N GLN A 59 4.89 5.97 1.14
CA GLN A 59 5.52 4.65 1.25
C GLN A 59 5.64 3.99 -0.14
N GLN A 60 4.59 4.08 -0.95
CA GLN A 60 4.60 3.53 -2.30
C GLN A 60 5.68 4.17 -3.17
N ALA A 61 5.76 5.49 -3.18
CA ALA A 61 6.72 6.23 -4.00
C ALA A 61 8.18 6.10 -3.50
N GLY A 62 8.39 6.15 -2.19
CA GLY A 62 9.73 6.26 -1.59
C GLY A 62 10.38 4.94 -1.18
N ILE A 63 9.59 3.87 -0.98
CA ILE A 63 10.10 2.58 -0.50
C ILE A 63 9.73 1.46 -1.45
N ILE A 64 8.43 1.28 -1.73
CA ILE A 64 7.97 0.13 -2.51
C ILE A 64 8.42 0.20 -3.96
N ALA A 65 8.20 1.33 -4.65
CA ALA A 65 8.57 1.46 -6.06
C ALA A 65 10.09 1.28 -6.29
N PRO A 66 10.99 1.89 -5.48
CA PRO A 66 12.42 1.61 -5.55
C PRO A 66 12.74 0.14 -5.28
N MET A 67 12.19 -0.46 -4.22
CA MET A 67 12.42 -1.87 -3.88
C MET A 67 12.06 -2.80 -5.04
N MET A 68 10.92 -2.55 -5.70
CA MET A 68 10.43 -3.37 -6.81
C MET A 68 11.24 -3.18 -8.11
N SER A 69 11.88 -2.02 -8.31
CA SER A 69 12.54 -1.66 -9.57
C SER A 69 14.07 -1.69 -9.54
N ILE A 70 14.67 -1.50 -8.35
CA ILE A 70 16.11 -1.46 -8.10
C ILE A 70 16.57 -2.75 -7.41
N GLY A 71 15.74 -3.33 -6.53
CA GLY A 71 16.06 -4.56 -5.80
C GLY A 71 16.49 -5.73 -6.71
N PRO A 72 15.71 -6.07 -7.76
CA PRO A 72 16.09 -7.12 -8.72
C PRO A 72 17.38 -6.87 -9.52
N LYS A 73 17.94 -5.66 -9.47
CA LYS A 73 19.14 -5.25 -10.23
C LYS A 73 20.41 -5.25 -9.38
N GLN A 74 20.30 -5.55 -8.08
CA GLN A 74 21.46 -5.64 -7.19
C GLN A 74 22.30 -6.87 -7.54
N THR A 75 23.62 -6.78 -7.34
CA THR A 75 24.50 -7.95 -7.44
C THR A 75 24.28 -8.88 -6.24
N PRO A 76 24.60 -10.18 -6.34
CA PRO A 76 24.44 -11.12 -5.23
C PRO A 76 25.17 -10.69 -3.95
N GLU A 77 26.28 -9.96 -4.07
CA GLU A 77 27.06 -9.45 -2.95
C GLU A 77 26.39 -8.25 -2.27
N GLU A 78 25.72 -7.38 -3.02
CA GLU A 78 25.09 -6.14 -2.53
C GLU A 78 23.63 -6.35 -2.10
N GLU A 79 22.96 -7.38 -2.63
CA GLU A 79 21.54 -7.68 -2.41
C GLU A 79 21.14 -7.71 -0.93
N PRO A 80 21.84 -8.46 -0.03
CA PRO A 80 21.43 -8.54 1.38
C PRO A 80 21.52 -7.19 2.10
N GLY A 81 22.53 -6.38 1.76
CA GLY A 81 22.74 -5.04 2.33
C GLY A 81 21.64 -4.07 1.88
N TYR A 82 21.31 -4.08 0.59
CA TYR A 82 20.23 -3.27 0.03
C TYR A 82 18.88 -3.57 0.69
N TYR A 83 18.48 -4.85 0.72
CA TYR A 83 17.20 -5.23 1.32
C TYR A 83 17.16 -5.02 2.82
N GLY A 84 18.28 -5.19 3.52
CA GLY A 84 18.41 -4.82 4.93
C GLY A 84 18.12 -3.33 5.16
N ALA A 85 18.73 -2.46 4.34
CA ALA A 85 18.49 -1.02 4.41
C ALA A 85 17.03 -0.66 4.10
N VAL A 86 16.42 -1.27 3.09
CA VAL A 86 15.01 -1.08 2.73
C VAL A 86 14.07 -1.52 3.87
N CYS A 87 14.34 -2.65 4.53
CA CYS A 87 13.58 -3.11 5.69
C CYS A 87 13.66 -2.11 6.86
N VAL A 88 14.86 -1.60 7.17
CA VAL A 88 15.04 -0.58 8.21
C VAL A 88 14.29 0.71 7.83
N GLN A 89 14.43 1.18 6.59
CA GLN A 89 13.72 2.35 6.09
C GLN A 89 12.20 2.18 6.21
N GLN A 90 11.66 1.00 5.89
CA GLN A 90 10.25 0.69 6.04
C GLN A 90 9.78 0.76 7.49
N VAL A 91 10.53 0.15 8.42
CA VAL A 91 10.15 0.15 9.85
C VAL A 91 10.17 1.56 10.39
N VAL A 92 11.24 2.33 10.12
CA VAL A 92 11.36 3.74 10.53
C VAL A 92 10.23 4.57 9.95
N TRP A 93 9.93 4.42 8.66
CA TRP A 93 8.84 5.12 7.98
C TRP A 93 7.48 4.79 8.60
N SER A 94 7.19 3.51 8.82
CA SER A 94 5.88 3.07 9.33
C SER A 94 5.65 3.52 10.76
N MET A 95 6.68 3.41 11.61
CA MET A 95 6.64 3.92 12.99
C MET A 95 6.50 5.43 13.01
N GLY A 96 7.25 6.15 12.15
CA GLY A 96 7.16 7.59 12.01
C GLY A 96 5.78 8.07 11.58
N CYS A 97 5.22 7.49 10.51
CA CYS A 97 3.87 7.82 10.05
C CYS A 97 2.80 7.48 11.08
N SER A 98 2.89 6.32 11.75
CA SER A 98 1.96 5.92 12.80
C SER A 98 1.99 6.90 13.98
N LEU A 99 3.18 7.29 14.44
CA LEU A 99 3.36 8.28 15.51
C LEU A 99 2.85 9.66 15.10
N LEU A 100 3.18 10.12 13.88
CA LEU A 100 2.73 11.41 13.35
C LEU A 100 1.20 11.46 13.24
N LEU A 101 0.56 10.37 12.79
CA LEU A 101 -0.88 10.29 12.69
C LEU A 101 -1.52 10.32 14.08
N TRP A 102 -0.99 9.55 15.04
CA TRP A 102 -1.45 9.56 16.42
C TRP A 102 -1.34 10.95 17.06
N LEU A 103 -0.18 11.60 16.92
CA LEU A 103 0.05 12.97 17.40
C LEU A 103 -0.85 13.97 16.69
N GLY A 104 -1.01 13.87 15.38
CA GLY A 104 -1.87 14.76 14.59
C GLY A 104 -3.32 14.73 15.05
N VAL A 105 -3.87 13.54 15.31
CA VAL A 105 -5.22 13.38 15.86
C VAL A 105 -5.29 13.94 17.29
N ARG A 106 -4.31 13.64 18.17
CA ARG A 106 -4.31 14.15 19.55
C ARG A 106 -4.18 15.68 19.61
N LEU A 107 -3.39 16.28 18.74
CA LEU A 107 -3.26 17.73 18.61
C LEU A 107 -4.53 18.35 18.03
N SER A 108 -5.17 17.70 17.06
CA SER A 108 -6.44 18.19 16.49
C SER A 108 -7.53 18.34 17.56
N TYR A 109 -7.56 17.48 18.57
CA TYR A 109 -8.49 17.59 19.69
C TYR A 109 -8.23 18.84 20.57
N VAL A 110 -6.98 19.29 20.68
CA VAL A 110 -6.62 20.48 21.46
C VAL A 110 -7.07 21.76 20.75
N PHE A 111 -6.92 21.83 19.42
CA PHE A 111 -7.27 23.02 18.64
C PHE A 111 -8.71 23.03 18.13
N TYR A 112 -9.27 21.86 17.84
CA TYR A 112 -10.59 21.67 17.24
C TYR A 112 -11.37 20.54 17.96
N PRO A 113 -11.67 20.69 19.27
CA PRO A 113 -12.34 19.65 20.06
C PRO A 113 -13.71 19.25 19.50
N GLN A 114 -14.37 20.14 18.76
CA GLN A 114 -15.65 19.87 18.09
C GLN A 114 -15.59 18.75 17.04
N TRP A 115 -14.41 18.34 16.57
CA TRP A 115 -14.28 17.24 15.60
C TRP A 115 -14.49 15.86 16.23
N GLN A 116 -14.27 15.71 17.54
CA GLN A 116 -14.49 14.47 18.31
C GLN A 116 -13.85 13.20 17.70
N ILE A 117 -12.66 13.35 17.09
CA ILE A 117 -11.93 12.23 16.45
C ILE A 117 -10.85 11.61 17.35
N GLU A 118 -10.73 12.04 18.61
CA GLU A 118 -9.65 11.62 19.52
C GLU A 118 -9.65 10.11 19.79
N ASN A 119 -10.84 9.50 19.82
CA ASN A 119 -11.00 8.05 20.04
C ASN A 119 -10.46 7.23 18.86
N LEU A 120 -10.29 7.85 17.69
CA LEU A 120 -9.74 7.20 16.50
C LEU A 120 -8.21 7.22 16.48
N ALA A 121 -7.53 7.99 17.34
CA ALA A 121 -6.08 8.16 17.31
C ALA A 121 -5.33 6.82 17.38
N CYS A 122 -5.63 5.99 18.38
CA CYS A 122 -4.96 4.69 18.55
C CYS A 122 -5.36 3.69 17.45
N PRO A 123 -6.66 3.46 17.16
CA PRO A 123 -7.08 2.56 16.09
C PRO A 123 -6.45 2.90 14.73
N LEU A 124 -6.42 4.18 14.36
CA LEU A 124 -5.86 4.62 13.08
C LEU A 124 -4.35 4.44 13.01
N ALA A 125 -3.63 4.79 14.08
CA ALA A 125 -2.18 4.63 14.14
C ALA A 125 -1.76 3.16 14.00
N VAL A 126 -2.45 2.26 14.71
CA VAL A 126 -2.23 0.81 14.62
C VAL A 126 -2.61 0.28 13.25
N THR A 127 -3.75 0.72 12.70
CA THR A 127 -4.21 0.30 11.37
C THR A 127 -3.21 0.71 10.29
N LEU A 128 -2.72 1.96 10.32
CA LEU A 128 -1.70 2.44 9.39
C LEU A 128 -0.41 1.61 9.51
N LEU A 129 0.09 1.42 10.73
CA LEU A 129 1.30 0.63 10.97
C LEU A 129 1.16 -0.80 10.42
N ALA A 130 0.09 -1.50 10.79
CA ALA A 130 -0.16 -2.87 10.37
C ALA A 130 -0.32 -2.96 8.85
N TRP A 131 -1.07 -2.04 8.24
CA TRP A 131 -1.28 -2.04 6.79
C TRP A 131 0.01 -1.79 6.02
N GLN A 132 0.82 -0.80 6.42
CA GLN A 132 2.08 -0.50 5.75
C GLN A 132 3.07 -1.67 5.82
N LEU A 133 3.19 -2.31 6.99
CA LEU A 133 4.05 -3.47 7.18
C LEU A 133 3.53 -4.68 6.38
N GLN A 134 2.22 -4.92 6.37
CA GLN A 134 1.62 -6.03 5.63
C GLN A 134 1.79 -5.87 4.11
N ASP A 135 1.55 -4.68 3.55
CA ASP A 135 1.78 -4.42 2.12
C ASP A 135 3.26 -4.54 1.76
N PHE A 136 4.16 -4.03 2.62
CA PHE A 136 5.59 -4.16 2.44
C PHE A 136 6.04 -5.61 2.42
N LEU A 137 5.69 -6.40 3.44
CA LEU A 137 6.09 -7.80 3.54
C LEU A 137 5.59 -8.60 2.34
N ARG A 138 4.34 -8.40 1.94
CA ARG A 138 3.77 -9.03 0.74
C ARG A 138 4.63 -8.79 -0.50
N ARG A 139 5.01 -7.54 -0.74
CA ARG A 139 5.79 -7.16 -1.93
C ARG A 139 7.27 -7.54 -1.81
N TYR A 140 7.83 -7.47 -0.61
CA TYR A 140 9.18 -7.92 -0.31
C TYR A 140 9.36 -9.40 -0.67
N PHE A 141 8.46 -10.26 -0.18
CA PHE A 141 8.49 -11.68 -0.52
C PHE A 141 8.22 -11.91 -2.01
N PHE A 142 7.34 -11.13 -2.63
CA PHE A 142 7.09 -11.25 -4.07
C PHE A 142 8.34 -10.96 -4.92
N VAL A 143 9.13 -9.95 -4.56
CA VAL A 143 10.38 -9.63 -5.28
C VAL A 143 11.46 -10.68 -5.03
N ARG A 144 11.64 -11.10 -3.77
CA ARG A 144 12.65 -12.10 -3.41
C ARG A 144 12.35 -13.47 -4.02
N ASN A 145 11.09 -13.88 -4.03
CA ASN A 145 10.70 -15.19 -4.55
C ASN A 145 10.79 -15.24 -6.09
N GLN A 146 10.73 -14.11 -6.81
CA GLN A 146 11.04 -14.07 -8.25
C GLN A 146 12.50 -14.44 -8.57
N GLY A 147 13.44 -14.21 -7.64
CA GLY A 147 14.84 -14.60 -7.80
C GLY A 147 15.05 -16.11 -7.95
N GLU A 148 14.25 -16.93 -7.25
CA GLU A 148 14.35 -18.39 -7.33
C GLU A 148 13.81 -18.96 -8.66
N TRP A 149 12.77 -18.36 -9.23
CA TRP A 149 12.28 -18.74 -10.56
C TRP A 149 13.24 -18.34 -11.68
N HIS A 150 14.03 -17.29 -11.49
CA HIS A 150 15.02 -16.83 -12.48
C HIS A 150 16.28 -17.69 -12.53
N PHE A 151 16.66 -18.34 -11.41
CA PHE A 151 17.85 -19.22 -11.37
C PHE A 151 17.61 -20.61 -11.98
N SER A 152 16.35 -21.07 -12.07
CA SER A 152 15.98 -22.36 -12.66
C SER A 152 15.58 -22.29 -14.15
N MET A 153 15.34 -21.10 -14.70
CA MET A 153 14.92 -20.93 -16.09
C MET A 153 15.61 -19.74 -16.76
N MET A 154 16.78 -19.98 -17.36
CA MET A 154 17.13 -19.33 -18.61
C MET A 154 17.18 -20.42 -19.70
N PRO A 155 16.28 -20.32 -20.68
CA PRO A 155 16.70 -19.72 -21.94
C PRO A 155 16.02 -18.38 -22.16
N SER A 156 16.84 -17.42 -22.57
CA SER A 156 16.59 -16.04 -22.97
C SER A 156 15.31 -15.78 -23.78
N VAL A 157 14.15 -15.58 -23.15
CA VAL A 157 13.07 -14.72 -23.69
C VAL A 157 12.24 -14.20 -22.51
N ILE A 158 11.82 -12.93 -22.56
CA ILE A 158 10.97 -12.21 -21.60
C ILE A 158 11.76 -11.29 -20.64
N LEU A 159 12.55 -10.41 -21.26
CA LEU A 159 12.72 -9.05 -20.76
C LEU A 159 11.48 -8.23 -21.11
N ALA A 160 11.14 -7.32 -20.19
CA ALA A 160 10.23 -6.18 -20.32
C ALA A 160 8.72 -6.48 -20.33
N ARG A 161 8.13 -6.49 -19.13
CA ARG A 161 7.13 -5.49 -18.71
C ARG A 161 6.85 -5.55 -17.21
#